data_AF-W2GKV7-F1
#
_entry.id   AF-W2GKV7-F1
#
_cell.length_a   1.000
_cell.length_b   1.000
_cell.length_c   1.000
_cell.angle_alpha   90.00
_cell.angle_beta   90.00
_cell.angle_gamma   90.00
#
_symmetry.space_group_name_H-M   'P 1'
#
loop_
_entity.id
_entity.type
_entity.pdbx_description
1 polymer ?
#
loop_
_entity_poly.entity_id
_entity_poly.type
_entity_poly.pdbx_seq_one_letter_code
_entity_poly.pdbx_strand_id
1 'polypeptide(L)'
;MKNAEIVRLLYNNPTKTERTCTICNEVVKQKKNAGYTNLINHLEGHHARFQAVAEECMKRNCQLISSMFVHKDAADTYGWATLVALKKFLFAHVDDLVIRAAVRYKAMDRATFLKRMTAPVGVIDIKISKDIAGEIVADNMETNKAIARRVDVPLVGCAAHRFNLAVRERLQPHMKLI
;
A
#
# COMPACT_ATOMS: atom_id res chain seq x y z
N MET A 1 -13.39 -4.85 22.77
CA MET A 1 -13.14 -6.31 22.76
C MET A 1 -12.04 -6.63 23.78
N LYS A 2 -12.14 -7.74 24.52
CA LYS A 2 -11.13 -8.10 25.54
C LYS A 2 -9.90 -8.73 24.89
N ASN A 3 -8.71 -8.53 25.47
CA ASN A 3 -7.46 -9.12 24.96
C ASN A 3 -7.52 -10.65 24.80
N ALA A 4 -8.26 -11.34 25.68
CA ALA A 4 -8.47 -12.78 25.59
C ALA A 4 -9.20 -13.21 24.30
N GLU A 5 -10.15 -12.40 23.82
CA GLU A 5 -10.93 -12.67 22.60
C GLU A 5 -10.08 -12.43 21.36
N ILE A 6 -9.34 -11.31 21.33
CA ILE A 6 -8.35 -10.99 20.28
C ILE A 6 -7.35 -12.15 20.13
N VAL A 7 -6.77 -12.60 21.25
CA VAL A 7 -5.77 -13.67 21.22
C VAL A 7 -6.38 -15.00 20.77
N ARG A 8 -7.62 -15.31 21.14
CA ARG A 8 -8.32 -16.50 20.63
C ARG A 8 -8.52 -16.47 19.12
N LEU A 9 -8.80 -15.29 18.55
CA LEU A 9 -9.04 -15.14 17.12
C LEU A 9 -7.75 -15.11 16.30
N LEU A 10 -6.72 -14.43 16.79
CA LEU A 10 -5.53 -14.09 16.00
C LEU A 10 -4.33 -15.01 16.24
N TYR A 11 -4.38 -15.92 17.22
CA TYR A 11 -3.28 -16.84 17.51
C TYR A 11 -3.69 -18.30 17.53
N ASN A 12 -2.93 -19.09 16.79
CA ASN A 12 -2.92 -20.54 16.92
C ASN A 12 -2.11 -20.95 18.15
N ASN A 13 -2.47 -22.10 18.71
CA ASN A 13 -2.00 -22.56 20.01
C ASN A 13 -1.24 -23.89 19.85
N PRO A 14 -0.11 -23.90 19.14
CA PRO A 14 0.61 -25.15 18.82
C PRO A 14 1.16 -25.83 20.08
N THR A 15 1.51 -25.06 21.12
CA THR A 15 2.04 -25.59 22.39
C THR A 15 1.56 -24.78 23.59
N LYS A 16 1.81 -25.28 24.81
CA LYS A 16 1.46 -24.57 26.06
C LYS A 16 2.30 -23.30 26.32
N THR A 17 3.40 -23.12 25.59
CA THR A 17 4.40 -22.07 25.85
C THR A 17 4.63 -21.16 24.65
N GLU A 18 3.96 -21.43 23.52
CA GLU A 18 4.17 -20.70 22.27
C GLU A 18 2.84 -20.49 21.56
N ARG A 19 2.69 -19.30 20.98
CA ARG A 19 1.52 -18.88 20.21
C ARG A 19 1.97 -18.50 18.82
N THR A 20 1.38 -19.08 17.78
CA THR A 20 1.68 -18.71 16.41
C THR A 20 0.69 -17.66 15.94
N CYS A 21 1.18 -16.49 15.52
CA CYS A 21 0.33 -15.47 14.94
C CYS A 21 -0.24 -15.98 13.61
N THR A 22 -1.56 -15.95 13.46
CA THR A 22 -2.25 -16.38 12.23
C THR A 22 -2.02 -15.44 11.05
N ILE A 23 -1.50 -14.24 11.31
CA ILE A 23 -1.30 -13.19 10.30
C ILE A 23 0.10 -13.27 9.66
N CYS A 24 1.16 -13.35 10.48
CA CYS A 24 2.55 -13.43 9.98
C CYS A 24 3.22 -14.79 10.19
N ASN A 25 2.54 -15.76 10.81
CA ASN A 25 3.11 -17.05 11.20
C ASN A 25 4.31 -16.98 12.16
N GLU A 26 4.61 -15.81 12.74
CA GLU A 26 5.64 -15.70 13.77
C GLU A 26 5.19 -16.36 15.08
N VAL A 27 6.12 -17.10 15.68
CA VAL A 27 5.92 -17.76 16.96
C VAL A 27 6.29 -16.80 18.09
N VAL A 28 5.31 -16.43 18.91
CA VAL A 28 5.50 -15.59 20.09
C VAL A 28 5.54 -16.47 21.33
N LYS A 29 6.66 -16.43 22.06
CA LYS A 29 6.82 -17.16 23.32
C LYS A 29 5.90 -16.58 24.40
N GLN A 30 5.22 -17.46 25.14
CA GLN A 30 4.32 -17.11 26.24
C GLN A 30 4.72 -17.88 27.50
N LYS A 31 5.05 -17.15 28.57
CA LYS A 31 5.35 -17.76 29.89
C LYS A 31 4.06 -18.36 30.48
N LYS A 32 4.20 -19.47 31.21
CA LYS A 32 3.09 -20.03 32.02
C LYS A 32 2.62 -18.95 32.99
N ASN A 33 1.30 -18.70 33.03
CA ASN A 33 0.61 -17.70 33.87
C ASN A 33 0.83 -16.21 33.48
N ALA A 34 1.43 -15.91 32.33
CA ALA A 34 1.51 -14.53 31.85
C ALA A 34 0.19 -14.07 31.23
N GLY A 35 -0.13 -12.77 31.41
CA GLY A 35 -1.20 -12.10 30.68
C GLY A 35 -0.94 -11.99 29.18
N TYR A 36 -1.83 -11.32 28.45
CA TYR A 36 -1.79 -11.24 26.98
C TYR A 36 -0.94 -10.10 26.42
N THR A 37 -0.30 -9.30 27.27
CA THR A 37 0.38 -8.04 26.87
C THR A 37 1.45 -8.27 25.80
N ASN A 38 2.25 -9.34 25.89
CA ASN A 38 3.26 -9.65 24.88
C ASN A 38 2.66 -9.95 23.49
N LEU A 39 1.52 -10.63 23.44
CA LEU A 39 0.81 -10.95 22.20
C LEU A 39 0.17 -9.69 21.61
N ILE A 40 -0.42 -8.85 22.46
CA ILE A 40 -0.98 -7.56 22.01
C ILE A 40 0.12 -6.63 21.49
N ASN A 41 1.26 -6.53 22.18
CA ASN A 41 2.39 -5.72 21.72
C ASN A 41 2.93 -6.21 20.37
N HIS A 42 2.96 -7.53 20.13
CA HIS A 42 3.28 -8.07 18.81
C HIS A 42 2.29 -7.57 17.75
N LEU A 43 0.98 -7.67 18.02
CA LEU A 43 -0.07 -7.23 17.10
C LEU A 43 0.03 -5.73 16.81
N GLU A 44 0.24 -4.91 17.83
CA GLU A 44 0.40 -3.46 17.69
C GLU A 44 1.66 -3.08 16.89
N GLY A 45 2.77 -3.80 17.09
CA GLY A 45 4.02 -3.54 16.40
C GLY A 45 4.05 -4.05 14.95
N HIS A 46 3.39 -5.17 14.65
CA HIS A 46 3.51 -5.84 13.35
C HIS A 46 2.28 -5.68 12.45
N HIS A 47 1.08 -5.51 13.03
CA HIS A 47 -0.20 -5.63 12.33
C HIS A 47 -1.07 -4.41 12.55
N ALA A 48 -0.87 -3.37 11.73
CA ALA A 48 -1.75 -2.21 11.76
C ALA A 48 -3.22 -2.62 11.53
N ARG A 49 -4.14 -2.06 12.31
CA ARG A 49 -5.60 -2.28 12.23
C ARG A 49 -6.09 -3.69 12.60
N PHE A 50 -5.29 -4.49 13.32
CA PHE A 50 -5.71 -5.82 13.78
C PHE A 50 -7.05 -5.81 14.56
N GLN A 51 -7.32 -4.76 15.33
CA GLN A 51 -8.57 -4.62 16.09
C GLN A 51 -9.80 -4.56 15.18
N ALA A 52 -9.76 -3.74 14.12
CA ALA A 52 -10.88 -3.59 13.20
C ALA A 52 -11.22 -4.91 12.50
N VAL A 53 -10.19 -5.68 12.10
CA VAL A 53 -10.38 -6.98 11.45
C VAL A 53 -10.93 -8.01 12.44
N ALA A 54 -10.41 -8.03 13.67
CA ALA A 54 -10.91 -8.94 14.70
C ALA A 54 -12.38 -8.64 15.08
N GLU A 55 -12.77 -7.36 15.14
CA GLU A 55 -14.16 -6.95 15.33
C GLU A 55 -15.08 -7.36 14.17
N GLU A 56 -14.60 -7.22 12.94
CA GLU A 56 -15.35 -7.61 11.75
C GLU A 56 -15.56 -9.14 11.68
N CYS A 57 -14.52 -9.92 12.00
CA CYS A 57 -14.62 -11.37 12.09
C CYS A 57 -15.61 -11.82 13.15
N MET A 58 -15.60 -11.16 14.31
CA MET A 58 -16.56 -11.45 15.38
C MET A 58 -18.00 -11.12 14.96
N LYS A 59 -18.23 -9.99 14.27
CA LYS A 59 -19.55 -9.61 13.74
C LYS A 59 -20.08 -10.59 12.70
N ARG A 60 -19.21 -11.08 11.82
CA ARG A 60 -19.59 -11.98 10.72
C ARG A 60 -19.58 -13.47 11.11
N ASN A 61 -19.18 -13.78 12.34
CA ASN A 61 -18.95 -15.15 12.83
C ASN A 61 -18.11 -15.99 11.84
N CYS A 62 -17.08 -15.39 11.26
CA CYS A 62 -16.22 -16.05 10.28
C CYS A 62 -14.87 -16.46 10.89
N GLN A 63 -14.30 -17.54 10.34
CA GLN A 63 -12.92 -17.90 10.66
C GLN A 63 -11.97 -16.89 10.02
N LEU A 64 -11.00 -16.46 10.81
CA LEU A 64 -9.96 -15.54 10.37
C LEU A 64 -9.07 -16.26 9.35
N ILE A 65 -9.12 -15.82 8.09
CA ILE A 65 -8.26 -16.33 7.03
C ILE A 65 -7.10 -15.37 6.83
N SER A 66 -5.88 -15.91 6.61
CA SER A 66 -4.66 -15.12 6.39
C SER A 66 -4.83 -14.08 5.27
N SER A 67 -5.68 -14.36 4.28
CA SER A 67 -6.04 -13.44 3.18
C SER A 67 -6.83 -12.19 3.62
N MET A 68 -7.40 -12.16 4.82
CA MET A 68 -8.04 -10.96 5.39
C MET A 68 -7.03 -9.93 5.87
N PHE A 69 -5.75 -10.30 5.91
CA PHE A 69 -4.64 -9.43 6.26
C PHE A 69 -3.68 -9.31 5.10
N VAL A 70 -3.22 -8.08 4.85
CA VAL A 70 -2.13 -7.87 3.90
C VAL A 70 -0.86 -8.48 4.49
N HIS A 71 -0.24 -9.40 3.75
CA HIS A 71 1.03 -10.00 4.15
C HIS A 71 2.07 -8.91 4.45
N LYS A 72 2.85 -9.06 5.53
CA LYS A 72 3.80 -8.02 5.98
C LYS A 72 4.75 -7.57 4.87
N ASP A 73 5.32 -8.51 4.10
CA ASP A 73 6.20 -8.16 2.97
C ASP A 73 5.48 -7.35 1.87
N ALA A 74 4.17 -7.58 1.66
CA ALA A 74 3.38 -6.80 0.71
C ALA A 74 3.07 -5.40 1.27
N ALA A 75 2.75 -5.30 2.56
CA ALA A 75 2.56 -4.03 3.25
C ALA A 75 3.85 -3.17 3.26
N ASP A 76 5.01 -3.78 3.51
CA ASP A 76 6.31 -3.11 3.47
C ASP A 76 6.64 -2.62 2.06
N THR A 77 6.37 -3.45 1.04
CA THR A 77 6.53 -3.07 -0.37
C THR A 77 5.65 -1.87 -0.72
N TYR A 78 4.39 -1.87 -0.28
CA TYR A 78 3.47 -0.76 -0.47
C TYR A 78 3.95 0.51 0.24
N GLY A 79 4.51 0.38 1.45
CA GLY A 79 5.13 1.48 2.20
C GLY A 79 6.27 2.13 1.41
N TRP A 80 7.19 1.34 0.87
CA TRP A 80 8.26 1.82 0.01
C TRP A 80 7.74 2.45 -1.29
N ALA A 81 6.75 1.84 -1.94
CA ALA A 81 6.08 2.38 -3.13
C ALA A 81 5.45 3.75 -2.87
N THR A 82 4.83 3.94 -1.71
CA THR A 82 4.23 5.20 -1.31
C THR A 82 5.29 6.31 -1.18
N LEU A 83 6.44 6.01 -0.56
CA LEU A 83 7.53 6.98 -0.44
C LEU A 83 8.07 7.40 -1.81
N VAL A 84 8.33 6.43 -2.69
CA VAL A 84 8.87 6.70 -4.03
C VAL A 84 7.85 7.43 -4.90
N ALA A 85 6.61 6.95 -4.97
CA ALA A 85 5.59 7.49 -5.86
C ALA A 85 4.99 8.82 -5.37
N LEU A 86 4.79 8.99 -4.06
CA LEU A 86 4.06 10.15 -3.52
C LEU A 86 4.94 11.17 -2.80
N LYS A 87 6.13 10.78 -2.33
CA LYS A 87 7.01 11.64 -1.52
C LYS A 87 8.31 12.02 -2.22
N LYS A 88 8.41 11.79 -3.53
CA LYS A 88 9.59 12.11 -4.36
C LYS A 88 10.87 11.41 -3.89
N PHE A 89 10.76 10.26 -3.22
CA PHE A 89 11.95 9.48 -2.90
C PHE A 89 12.53 8.91 -4.20
N LEU A 90 13.84 9.05 -4.36
CA LEU A 90 14.59 8.40 -5.43
C LEU A 90 14.69 6.90 -5.13
N PHE A 91 14.78 6.07 -6.18
CA PHE A 91 15.03 4.64 -6.00
C PHE A 91 16.35 4.35 -5.26
N ALA A 92 17.34 5.25 -5.34
CA ALA A 92 18.58 5.13 -4.58
C ALA A 92 18.35 5.19 -3.05
N HIS A 93 17.32 5.90 -2.59
CA HIS A 93 16.99 6.01 -1.17
C HIS A 93 16.47 4.71 -0.56
N VAL A 94 16.07 3.73 -1.39
CA VAL A 94 15.66 2.41 -0.92
C VAL A 94 16.86 1.61 -0.39
N ASP A 95 18.06 1.87 -0.93
CA ASP A 95 19.30 1.24 -0.49
C ASP A 95 20.04 2.01 0.62
N ASP A 96 19.68 3.28 0.83
CA ASP A 96 20.33 4.15 1.80
C ASP A 96 20.15 3.65 3.23
N LEU A 97 21.26 3.46 3.95
CA LEU A 97 21.29 2.87 5.28
C LEU A 97 20.64 3.79 6.34
N VAL A 98 20.79 5.10 6.20
CA VAL A 98 20.21 6.07 7.14
C VAL A 98 18.69 6.09 6.98
N ILE A 99 18.21 6.10 5.73
CA ILE A 99 16.78 6.04 5.44
C ILE A 99 16.19 4.72 5.90
N ARG A 100 16.85 3.58 5.64
CA ARG A 100 16.44 2.26 6.13
C ARG A 100 16.30 2.22 7.66
N ALA A 101 17.22 2.85 8.38
CA ALA A 101 17.15 2.93 9.84
C ALA A 101 16.02 3.85 10.34
N ALA A 102 15.65 4.87 9.55
CA ALA A 102 14.61 5.83 9.91
C ALA A 102 13.18 5.36 9.57
N VAL A 103 13.02 4.47 8.59
CA VAL A 103 11.70 3.95 8.19
C VAL A 103 11.32 2.68 8.95
N ARG A 104 10.02 2.49 9.16
CA ARG A 104 9.48 1.29 9.84
C ARG A 104 9.38 0.04 8.97
N TYR A 105 9.65 0.17 7.67
CA TYR A 105 9.47 -0.92 6.70
C TYR A 105 10.69 -1.83 6.71
N LYS A 106 10.48 -3.13 6.51
CA LYS A 106 11.58 -4.08 6.34
C LYS A 106 12.50 -3.61 5.20
N ALA A 107 13.82 -3.70 5.44
CA ALA A 107 14.82 -3.36 4.45
C ALA A 107 14.64 -4.24 3.20
N MET A 108 14.77 -3.62 2.03
CA MET A 108 14.62 -4.27 0.74
C MET A 108 15.68 -3.72 -0.21
N ASP A 109 16.28 -4.57 -1.03
CA ASP A 109 17.20 -4.10 -2.05
C ASP A 109 16.43 -3.41 -3.20
N ARG A 110 17.05 -2.40 -3.80
CA ARG A 110 16.46 -1.65 -4.90
C ARG A 110 16.05 -2.53 -6.08
N ALA A 111 16.81 -3.59 -6.40
CA ALA A 111 16.51 -4.43 -7.56
C ALA A 111 15.22 -5.24 -7.35
N THR A 112 15.04 -5.82 -6.16
CA THR A 112 13.79 -6.49 -5.75
C THR A 112 12.64 -5.50 -5.72
N PHE A 113 12.85 -4.31 -5.15
CA PHE A 113 11.80 -3.29 -5.10
C PHE A 113 11.37 -2.84 -6.51
N LEU A 114 12.32 -2.61 -7.42
CA LEU A 114 12.04 -2.30 -8.83
C LEU A 114 11.24 -3.43 -9.49
N LYS A 115 11.66 -4.69 -9.35
CA LYS A 115 10.94 -5.85 -9.89
C LYS A 115 9.49 -5.91 -9.38
N ARG A 116 9.27 -5.62 -8.09
CA ARG A 116 7.94 -5.55 -7.48
C ARG A 116 7.13 -4.36 -7.98
N MET A 117 7.75 -3.24 -8.32
CA MET A 117 7.09 -2.05 -8.88
C MET A 117 6.72 -2.20 -10.36
N THR A 118 7.48 -2.97 -11.15
CA THR A 118 7.21 -3.18 -12.58
C THR A 118 5.88 -3.91 -12.82
N ALA A 119 5.51 -4.87 -11.97
CA ALA A 119 4.24 -5.60 -12.13
C ALA A 119 2.99 -4.70 -11.98
N PRO A 120 2.88 -3.84 -10.95
CA PRO A 120 1.85 -2.80 -10.87
C PRO A 120 1.87 -1.83 -12.04
N VAL A 121 3.04 -1.42 -12.53
CA VAL A 121 3.16 -0.53 -13.69
C VAL A 121 2.50 -1.16 -14.91
N GLY A 122 2.67 -2.46 -15.18
CA GLY A 122 1.95 -3.11 -16.28
C GLY A 122 0.43 -3.05 -16.16
N VAL A 123 -0.11 -3.20 -14.94
CA VAL A 123 -1.56 -3.08 -14.68
C VAL A 123 -2.04 -1.63 -14.80
N ILE A 124 -1.24 -0.68 -14.31
CA ILE A 124 -1.50 0.75 -14.42
C ILE A 124 -1.42 1.17 -15.89
N ASP A 125 -0.47 0.70 -16.67
CA ASP A 125 -0.32 1.00 -18.09
C ASP A 125 -1.52 0.45 -18.88
N ILE A 126 -2.04 -0.73 -18.55
CA ILE A 126 -3.29 -1.24 -19.12
C ILE A 126 -4.46 -0.32 -18.75
N LYS A 127 -4.53 0.14 -17.50
CA LYS A 127 -5.61 1.01 -17.03
C LYS A 127 -5.53 2.40 -17.65
N ILE A 128 -4.36 3.00 -17.66
CA ILE A 128 -4.01 4.24 -18.35
C ILE A 128 -4.31 4.10 -19.84
N SER A 129 -3.94 3.00 -20.49
CA SER A 129 -4.24 2.77 -21.91
C SER A 129 -5.73 2.62 -22.19
N LYS A 130 -6.51 2.07 -21.23
CA LYS A 130 -7.97 2.02 -21.31
C LYS A 130 -8.62 3.38 -21.03
N ASP A 131 -8.07 4.14 -20.08
CA ASP A 131 -8.55 5.47 -19.71
C ASP A 131 -8.16 6.52 -20.78
N ILE A 132 -7.11 6.24 -21.55
CA ILE A 132 -6.63 7.00 -22.71
C ILE A 132 -7.09 6.34 -24.03
N ALA A 133 -7.87 5.25 -23.99
CA ALA A 133 -8.29 4.54 -25.21
C ALA A 133 -9.16 5.47 -26.07
N GLY A 134 -8.52 6.07 -27.09
CA GLY A 134 -9.14 7.07 -27.95
C GLY A 134 -8.55 8.48 -27.81
N GLU A 135 -7.46 8.68 -27.06
CA GLU A 135 -6.86 9.99 -26.84
C GLU A 135 -5.32 9.94 -26.94
N ILE A 136 -4.69 10.98 -27.47
CA ILE A 136 -3.24 11.16 -27.45
C ILE A 136 -2.87 11.97 -26.21
N VAL A 137 -1.97 11.42 -25.39
CA VAL A 137 -1.35 12.16 -24.28
C VAL A 137 0.06 12.54 -24.69
N ALA A 138 0.23 13.80 -25.07
CA ALA A 138 1.50 14.39 -25.42
C ALA A 138 1.50 15.89 -25.07
N ASP A 139 2.67 16.53 -25.08
CA ASP A 139 2.76 17.98 -24.89
C ASP A 139 2.10 18.77 -26.01
N ASN A 140 1.80 20.03 -25.73
CA ASN A 140 1.09 20.93 -26.63
C ASN A 140 1.99 21.46 -27.77
N MET A 141 2.87 20.61 -28.29
CA MET A 141 3.78 20.93 -29.38
C MET A 141 3.08 20.77 -30.73
N GLU A 142 3.40 21.61 -31.71
CA GLU A 142 2.77 21.57 -33.05
C GLU A 142 2.91 20.22 -33.75
N THR A 143 4.02 19.51 -33.53
CA THR A 143 4.23 18.15 -34.02
C THR A 143 3.18 17.18 -33.48
N ASN A 144 2.91 17.23 -32.18
CA ASN A 144 1.96 16.33 -31.53
C ASN A 144 0.51 16.69 -31.86
N LYS A 145 0.21 17.98 -32.03
CA LYS A 145 -1.07 18.43 -32.60
C LYS A 145 -1.26 17.95 -34.04
N ALA A 146 -0.20 18.00 -34.87
CA ALA A 146 -0.26 17.54 -36.25
C ALA A 146 -0.47 16.02 -36.34
N ILE A 147 0.16 15.25 -35.45
CA ILE A 147 -0.06 13.80 -35.35
C ILE A 147 -1.51 13.52 -34.94
N ALA A 148 -2.01 14.14 -33.87
CA ALA A 148 -3.39 14.00 -33.40
C ALA A 148 -4.44 14.28 -34.49
N ARG A 149 -4.25 15.37 -35.26
CA ARG A 149 -5.12 15.70 -36.41
C ARG A 149 -5.04 14.66 -37.54
N ARG A 150 -3.86 14.09 -37.80
CA ARG A 150 -3.66 13.11 -38.88
C ARG A 150 -4.26 11.75 -38.56
N VAL A 151 -4.25 11.35 -37.29
CA VAL A 151 -4.82 10.07 -36.85
C VAL A 151 -6.27 10.18 -36.37
N ASP A 152 -6.84 11.39 -36.38
CA ASP A 152 -8.20 11.70 -35.91
C ASP A 152 -8.46 11.28 -34.45
N VAL A 153 -7.48 11.55 -33.57
CA VAL A 153 -7.54 11.20 -32.15
C VAL A 153 -7.35 12.46 -31.29
N PRO A 154 -8.25 12.75 -30.33
CA PRO A 154 -8.17 13.93 -29.47
C PRO A 154 -6.85 14.01 -28.67
N LEU A 155 -6.22 15.19 -28.63
CA LEU A 155 -5.01 15.46 -27.83
C LEU A 155 -5.39 16.08 -26.48
N VAL A 156 -5.12 15.38 -25.38
CA VAL A 156 -5.52 15.79 -24.01
C VAL A 156 -4.48 16.68 -23.33
N GLY A 157 -3.27 16.73 -23.89
CA GLY A 157 -2.16 17.52 -23.36
C GLY A 157 -1.26 16.74 -22.40
N CYS A 158 -0.11 17.35 -22.04
CA CYS A 158 0.93 16.67 -21.24
C CYS A 158 0.51 16.45 -19.79
N ALA A 159 1.28 15.62 -19.07
CA ALA A 159 1.09 15.35 -17.65
C ALA A 159 0.98 16.64 -16.79
N ALA A 160 1.79 17.67 -17.08
CA ALA A 160 1.73 18.95 -16.37
C ALA A 160 0.42 19.72 -16.63
N HIS A 161 -0.07 19.72 -17.87
CA HIS A 161 -1.35 20.35 -18.21
C HIS A 161 -2.53 19.64 -17.53
N ARG A 162 -2.54 18.30 -17.58
CA ARG A 162 -3.56 17.46 -16.93
C ARG A 162 -3.57 17.64 -15.42
N PHE A 163 -2.39 17.72 -14.80
CA PHE A 163 -2.27 18.01 -13.37
C PHE A 163 -2.86 19.38 -13.02
N ASN A 164 -2.53 20.43 -13.78
CA ASN A 164 -3.07 21.77 -13.57
C ASN A 164 -4.59 21.82 -13.76
N LEU A 165 -5.13 21.07 -14.71
CA LEU A 165 -6.58 20.97 -14.94
C LEU A 165 -7.28 20.31 -13.75
N ALA A 166 -6.77 19.16 -13.30
CA ALA A 166 -7.31 18.44 -12.14
C ALA A 166 -7.24 19.28 -10.85
N VAL A 167 -6.15 20.02 -10.65
CA VAL A 167 -6.01 20.94 -9.52
C VAL A 167 -7.02 22.08 -9.61
N ARG A 168 -7.21 22.68 -10.79
CA ARG A 168 -8.21 23.75 -10.99
C ARG A 168 -9.63 23.27 -10.74
N GLU A 169 -10.00 22.11 -11.25
CA GLU A 169 -11.31 21.49 -11.03
C GLU A 169 -11.53 21.22 -9.54
N ARG A 170 -10.51 20.71 -8.85
CA ARG A 170 -10.59 20.40 -7.42
C ARG A 170 -10.67 21.66 -6.55
N LEU A 171 -10.01 22.74 -6.96
CA LEU A 171 -9.99 24.01 -6.22
C LEU A 171 -11.18 24.92 -6.56
N GLN A 172 -11.80 24.78 -7.73
CA GLN A 172 -12.93 25.61 -8.19
C GLN A 172 -14.07 25.77 -7.16
N PRO A 173 -14.52 24.70 -6.47
CA PRO A 173 -15.55 24.81 -5.43
C PRO A 173 -15.10 25.61 -4.21
N HIS A 174 -13.79 25.65 -3.94
CA HIS A 174 -13.20 26.32 -2.79
C HIS A 174 -12.75 27.76 -3.09
N MET A 175 -12.68 28.15 -4.36
CA MET A 175 -12.33 29.52 -4.76
C MET A 175 -13.40 30.57 -4.42
N LYS A 176 -14.65 30.16 -4.12
CA LYS A 176 -15.70 31.08 -3.61
C LYS A 176 -15.60 31.35 -2.10
N LEU A 177 -14.70 30.65 -1.41
CA LEU A 177 -14.48 30.74 0.04
C LEU A 177 -13.18 31.49 0.38
N ILE A 178 -12.51 32.06 -0.62
CA ILE A 178 -11.32 32.92 -0.54
C ILE A 178 -11.69 34.25 -1.19
#